data_AF-A0A0J7JW01-F1
#
_entry.id   AF-A0A0J7JW01-F1
#
_cell.length_a   1.000
_cell.length_b   1.000
_cell.length_c   1.000
_cell.angle_alpha   90.00
_cell.angle_beta   90.00
_cell.angle_gamma   90.00
#
_symmetry.space_group_name_H-M   'P 1'
#
loop_
_entity.id
_entity.type
_entity.pdbx_description
1 polymer ?
#
loop_
_entity_poly.entity_id
_entity_poly.type
_entity_poly.pdbx_seq_one_letter_code
_entity_poly.pdbx_strand_id
1 'polypeptide(L)'
;MSENIDIITAINELLGDPEYWDQALPLPPRAEHPPLAPAPTQQSRAPKVGTIIQRFDHVNRRKQEMLMTVPPPPPKRPRGRTTTAGPSTAAPSTAGPSTADATTDTATVRPALLMPSGPLPPPPIPVQIEPGIIVDVPHFCIHVSRKYKARTPHGR
;
A
#
# COMPACT_ATOMS: atom_id res chain seq x y z
N MET A 1 -62.62 -41.32 -5.22
CA MET A 1 -62.27 -40.40 -6.32
C MET A 1 -62.93 -39.01 -6.17
N SER A 2 -63.61 -38.72 -5.06
CA SER A 2 -64.37 -37.46 -4.87
C SER A 2 -63.58 -36.36 -4.16
N GLU A 3 -62.54 -36.71 -3.42
CA GLU A 3 -61.74 -35.79 -2.59
C GLU A 3 -60.95 -34.76 -3.42
N ASN A 4 -60.54 -35.12 -4.64
CA ASN A 4 -59.81 -34.20 -5.52
C ASN A 4 -60.68 -33.04 -6.03
N ILE A 5 -62.00 -33.23 -6.12
CA ILE A 5 -62.92 -32.16 -6.54
C ILE A 5 -63.12 -31.17 -5.40
N ASP A 6 -63.18 -31.65 -4.16
CA ASP A 6 -63.26 -30.79 -2.97
C ASP A 6 -62.02 -29.91 -2.81
N ILE A 7 -60.82 -30.46 -3.05
CA ILE A 7 -59.58 -29.69 -2.95
C ILE A 7 -59.52 -28.56 -3.98
N ILE A 8 -59.88 -28.83 -5.23
CA ILE A 8 -59.86 -27.80 -6.28
C ILE A 8 -60.92 -26.73 -6.01
N THR A 9 -62.10 -27.11 -5.51
CA THR A 9 -63.16 -26.17 -5.13
C THR A 9 -62.70 -25.27 -3.97
N ALA A 10 -62.11 -25.85 -2.92
CA ALA A 10 -61.59 -25.11 -1.77
C ALA A 10 -60.44 -24.15 -2.15
N ILE A 11 -59.58 -24.54 -3.09
CA ILE A 11 -58.51 -23.66 -3.60
C ILE A 11 -59.13 -22.46 -4.33
N ASN A 12 -60.13 -22.68 -5.18
CA ASN A 12 -60.78 -21.60 -5.93
C ASN A 12 -61.57 -20.66 -5.03
N GLU A 13 -62.20 -21.17 -3.97
CA GLU A 13 -62.87 -20.37 -2.93
C GLU A 13 -61.85 -19.48 -2.19
N LEU A 14 -60.70 -20.03 -1.79
CA LEU A 14 -59.64 -19.28 -1.12
C LEU A 14 -59.00 -18.21 -2.02
N LEU A 15 -58.81 -18.51 -3.31
CA LEU A 15 -58.24 -17.55 -4.28
C LEU A 15 -59.23 -16.46 -4.70
N GLY A 16 -60.53 -16.72 -4.54
CA GLY A 16 -61.62 -15.79 -4.89
C GLY A 16 -61.95 -14.78 -3.81
N ASP A 17 -61.45 -14.95 -2.57
CA ASP A 17 -61.66 -14.03 -1.46
C ASP A 17 -60.69 -12.85 -1.53
N PRO A 18 -61.17 -11.61 -1.81
CA PRO A 18 -60.30 -10.43 -1.87
C PRO A 18 -59.74 -10.04 -0.50
N GLU A 19 -60.43 -10.36 0.61
CA GLU A 19 -59.96 -9.99 1.95
C GLU A 19 -58.79 -10.87 2.43
N TYR A 20 -58.68 -12.09 1.91
CA TYR A 20 -57.59 -13.01 2.24
C TYR A 20 -56.22 -12.43 1.83
N TRP A 21 -56.14 -11.81 0.66
CA TRP A 21 -54.89 -11.23 0.15
C TRP A 21 -54.47 -9.96 0.92
N ASP A 22 -55.43 -9.19 1.41
CA ASP A 22 -55.15 -8.00 2.23
C ASP A 22 -54.60 -8.35 3.62
N GLN A 23 -54.87 -9.58 4.11
CA GLN A 23 -54.38 -10.09 5.39
C GLN A 23 -53.11 -10.94 5.26
N ALA A 24 -52.97 -11.67 4.16
CA ALA A 24 -51.80 -12.52 3.89
C ALA A 24 -50.57 -11.72 3.46
N LEU A 25 -50.76 -10.54 2.86
CA LEU A 25 -49.66 -9.65 2.50
C LEU A 25 -49.40 -8.67 3.65
N PRO A 26 -48.16 -8.59 4.19
CA PRO A 26 -47.83 -7.54 5.14
C PRO A 26 -48.07 -6.18 4.46
N LEU A 27 -48.88 -5.34 5.11
CA LEU A 27 -49.12 -3.96 4.67
C LEU A 27 -47.77 -3.32 4.31
N PRO A 28 -47.66 -2.67 3.13
CA PRO A 28 -46.43 -1.97 2.78
C PRO A 28 -46.14 -0.96 3.91
N PRO A 29 -44.88 -0.86 4.37
CA PRO A 29 -44.54 0.11 5.41
C PRO A 29 -45.04 1.47 4.96
N ARG A 30 -45.93 2.06 5.75
CA ARG A 30 -46.46 3.40 5.52
C ARG A 30 -45.25 4.28 5.22
N ALA A 31 -45.22 4.89 4.03
CA ALA A 31 -44.12 5.74 3.62
C ALA A 31 -43.92 6.79 4.72
N GLU A 32 -42.86 6.61 5.51
CA GLU A 32 -42.43 7.63 6.44
C GLU A 32 -42.21 8.90 5.61
N HIS A 33 -42.73 9.99 6.14
CA HIS A 33 -42.51 11.33 5.63
C HIS A 33 -41.08 11.45 5.10
N PRO A 34 -40.84 11.89 3.85
CA PRO A 34 -39.48 11.99 3.35
C PRO A 34 -38.68 12.84 4.35
N PRO A 35 -37.49 12.38 4.78
CA PRO A 35 -36.68 13.18 5.68
C PRO A 35 -36.42 14.51 5.01
N LEU A 36 -36.66 15.60 5.73
CA LEU A 36 -36.23 16.94 5.31
C LEU A 36 -34.78 16.82 4.88
N ALA A 37 -34.51 17.17 3.62
CA ALA A 37 -33.21 17.01 3.01
C ALA A 37 -32.10 17.51 3.96
N PRO A 38 -30.98 16.78 4.09
CA PRO A 38 -29.90 17.22 4.97
C PRO A 38 -29.45 18.61 4.54
N ALA A 39 -29.34 19.53 5.50
CA ALA A 39 -28.80 20.86 5.25
C ALA A 39 -27.46 20.72 4.50
N PRO A 40 -27.19 21.55 3.47
CA PRO A 40 -25.98 21.43 2.69
C PRO A 40 -24.77 21.46 3.61
N THR A 41 -23.93 20.42 3.51
CA THR A 41 -22.67 20.35 4.24
C THR A 41 -21.86 21.59 3.87
N GLN A 42 -21.50 22.40 4.88
CA GLN A 42 -20.67 23.56 4.65
C GLN A 42 -19.35 23.07 4.07
N GLN A 43 -19.15 23.29 2.76
CA GLN A 43 -17.88 23.00 2.11
C GLN A 43 -16.80 23.77 2.86
N SER A 44 -15.77 23.07 3.33
CA SER A 44 -14.64 23.68 4.03
C SER A 44 -13.97 24.68 3.10
N ARG A 45 -14.29 25.97 3.27
CA ARG A 45 -13.70 27.03 2.46
C ARG A 45 -12.21 27.10 2.76
N ALA A 46 -11.41 27.26 1.71
CA ALA A 46 -10.00 27.53 1.89
C ALA A 46 -9.84 28.79 2.79
N PRO A 47 -8.88 28.78 3.72
CA PRO A 47 -8.62 29.93 4.58
C PRO A 47 -8.28 31.14 3.70
N LYS A 48 -8.80 32.32 4.07
CA LYS A 48 -8.53 33.56 3.35
C LYS A 48 -7.04 33.90 3.44
N VAL A 49 -6.48 34.49 2.38
CA VAL A 49 -5.11 35.04 2.40
C VAL A 49 -4.98 36.00 3.59
N GLY A 50 -3.99 35.76 4.46
CA GLY A 50 -3.81 36.49 5.73
C GLY A 50 -4.40 35.81 6.98
N THR A 51 -5.10 34.68 6.83
CA THR A 51 -5.56 33.88 7.97
C THR A 51 -4.37 33.12 8.56
N ILE A 52 -3.97 33.47 9.79
CA ILE A 52 -2.92 32.78 10.55
C ILE A 52 -3.49 31.46 11.08
N ILE A 53 -3.02 30.33 10.57
CA ILE A 53 -3.47 29.00 10.99
C ILE A 53 -2.62 28.56 12.19
N GLN A 54 -3.06 28.94 13.38
CA GLN A 54 -2.31 28.80 14.65
C GLN A 54 -1.71 27.41 14.92
N ARG A 55 -2.32 26.32 14.42
CA ARG A 55 -1.83 24.95 14.67
C ARG A 55 -0.61 24.55 13.83
N PHE A 56 -0.40 25.18 12.67
CA PHE A 56 0.66 24.79 11.75
C PHE A 56 1.94 25.63 11.92
N ASP A 57 1.81 26.85 12.46
CA ASP A 57 2.92 27.80 12.54
C ASP A 57 3.97 27.44 13.59
N HIS A 58 3.58 26.86 14.73
CA HIS A 58 4.57 26.38 15.71
C HIS A 58 5.42 25.23 15.12
N VAL A 59 4.79 24.31 14.41
CA VAL A 59 5.49 23.18 13.77
C VAL A 59 6.41 23.69 12.67
N ASN A 60 5.94 24.64 11.86
CA ASN A 60 6.76 25.28 10.83
C ASN A 60 7.92 26.07 11.41
N ARG A 61 7.69 26.86 12.47
CA ARG A 61 8.75 27.62 13.16
C ARG A 61 9.84 26.68 13.69
N ARG A 62 9.44 25.59 14.37
CA ARG A 62 10.40 24.58 14.88
C ARG A 62 11.19 23.92 13.75
N LYS A 63 10.54 23.61 12.61
CA LYS A 63 11.23 23.07 11.43
C LYS A 63 12.23 24.06 10.85
N GLN A 64 11.84 25.33 10.78
CA GLN A 64 12.70 26.40 10.28
C GLN A 64 13.91 26.62 11.20
N GLU A 65 13.70 26.62 12.51
CA GLU A 65 14.78 26.67 13.51
C GLU A 65 15.76 25.49 13.34
N MET A 66 15.24 24.27 13.20
CA MET A 66 16.07 23.08 12.99
C MET A 66 16.88 23.14 11.69
N LEU A 67 16.27 23.63 10.62
CA LEU A 67 16.93 23.76 9.31
C LEU A 67 18.07 24.80 9.34
N MET A 68 17.90 25.88 10.11
CA MET A 68 18.91 26.94 10.23
C MET A 68 19.99 26.60 11.26
N THR A 69 19.80 25.55 12.06
CA THR A 69 20.80 25.12 13.04
C THR A 69 21.92 24.35 12.33
N VAL A 70 23.17 24.77 12.54
CA VAL A 70 24.36 24.09 12.01
C VAL A 70 24.43 22.68 12.61
N PRO A 71 24.55 21.62 11.78
CA PRO A 71 24.58 20.26 12.29
C PRO A 71 25.85 20.01 13.13
N PRO A 72 25.78 19.12 14.14
CA PRO A 72 26.94 18.82 14.96
C PRO A 72 28.08 18.23 14.12
N PRO A 73 29.34 18.46 14.54
CA PRO A 73 30.49 17.94 13.83
C PRO A 73 30.48 16.40 13.82
N PRO A 74 30.99 15.76 12.75
CA PRO A 74 31.02 14.32 12.65
C PRO A 74 31.90 13.70 13.76
N PRO A 75 31.56 12.50 14.25
CA PRO A 75 32.31 11.84 15.30
C PRO A 75 33.76 11.56 14.87
N LYS A 76 34.71 11.75 15.78
CA LYS A 76 36.14 11.47 15.56
C LYS A 76 36.35 9.97 15.34
N ARG A 77 36.90 9.59 14.18
CA ARG A 77 37.29 8.20 13.90
C ARG A 77 38.59 7.87 14.64
N PRO A 78 38.71 6.73 15.34
CA PRO A 78 39.96 6.29 15.94
C PRO A 78 40.99 5.98 14.83
N ARG A 79 42.16 6.63 14.89
CA ARG A 79 43.31 6.31 14.03
C ARG A 79 43.98 5.03 14.55
N GLY A 80 44.34 4.17 13.60
CA GLY A 80 44.63 2.75 13.79
C GLY A 80 45.74 2.36 14.76
N ARG A 81 45.70 1.09 15.16
CA ARG A 81 46.72 0.39 15.92
C ARG A 81 47.58 -0.43 14.96
N THR A 82 48.81 0.01 14.71
CA THR A 82 49.86 -0.77 14.07
C THR A 82 50.48 -1.71 15.11
N THR A 83 50.41 -3.02 14.89
CA THR A 83 51.18 -4.01 15.67
C THR A 83 52.15 -4.75 14.75
N THR A 84 53.40 -4.31 14.85
CA THR A 84 54.67 -5.05 14.95
C THR A 84 54.78 -6.43 14.29
N ALA A 85 55.79 -6.52 13.43
CA ALA A 85 56.29 -7.70 12.72
C ALA A 85 56.77 -8.86 13.62
N GLY A 86 56.66 -10.09 13.08
CA GLY A 86 57.40 -11.28 13.51
C GLY A 86 57.20 -12.47 12.53
N PRO A 87 58.17 -13.40 12.34
CA PRO A 87 58.47 -14.04 11.04
C PRO A 87 58.34 -15.59 10.98
N SER A 88 58.62 -16.14 9.77
CA SER A 88 58.92 -17.56 9.42
C SER A 88 57.71 -18.50 9.25
N THR A 89 57.58 -19.36 8.23
CA THR A 89 58.60 -20.23 7.59
C THR A 89 58.16 -20.66 6.16
N ALA A 90 59.13 -21.10 5.36
CA ALA A 90 59.17 -21.27 3.90
C ALA A 90 58.37 -22.45 3.26
N ALA A 91 57.79 -22.17 2.06
CA ALA A 91 57.88 -22.82 0.71
C ALA A 91 58.02 -24.37 0.53
N PRO A 92 57.84 -25.00 -0.69
CA PRO A 92 57.76 -24.41 -2.05
C PRO A 92 56.80 -25.04 -3.12
N SER A 93 56.51 -24.22 -4.14
CA SER A 93 56.51 -24.42 -5.61
C SER A 93 55.85 -25.59 -6.37
N THR A 94 55.10 -25.23 -7.44
CA THR A 94 55.30 -25.77 -8.82
C THR A 94 54.97 -24.67 -9.86
N ALA A 95 55.85 -24.50 -10.85
CA ALA A 95 56.03 -23.43 -11.87
C ALA A 95 54.91 -23.33 -12.94
N GLY A 96 54.69 -22.26 -13.73
CA GLY A 96 55.31 -20.94 -14.06
C GLY A 96 54.54 -20.34 -15.30
N PRO A 97 54.99 -19.32 -16.08
CA PRO A 97 55.90 -18.19 -15.87
C PRO A 97 55.28 -16.78 -16.13
N SER A 98 56.09 -15.75 -15.84
CA SER A 98 55.86 -14.29 -15.77
C SER A 98 55.36 -13.52 -17.00
N THR A 99 54.62 -12.43 -16.75
CA THR A 99 55.06 -11.04 -17.07
C THR A 99 54.49 -10.07 -16.03
N ALA A 100 55.35 -9.22 -15.49
CA ALA A 100 55.02 -8.22 -14.48
C ALA A 100 54.18 -7.08 -15.07
N ASP A 101 53.13 -6.66 -14.36
CA ASP A 101 53.07 -5.27 -13.93
C ASP A 101 52.25 -5.12 -12.64
N ALA A 102 52.84 -4.41 -11.70
CA ALA A 102 52.32 -4.21 -10.36
C ALA A 102 51.24 -3.12 -10.40
N THR A 103 50.01 -3.49 -10.06
CA THR A 103 49.06 -2.53 -9.47
C THR A 103 48.50 -3.18 -8.23
N THR A 104 48.99 -2.70 -7.09
CA THR A 104 48.65 -3.10 -5.73
C THR A 104 47.14 -3.02 -5.55
N ASP A 105 46.49 -4.18 -5.68
CA ASP A 105 45.07 -4.35 -5.42
C ASP A 105 44.83 -4.06 -3.94
N THR A 106 44.39 -2.84 -3.66
CA THR A 106 44.03 -2.41 -2.33
C THR A 106 42.70 -3.07 -2.05
N ALA A 107 42.76 -4.30 -1.53
CA ALA A 107 41.62 -5.08 -1.08
C ALA A 107 40.80 -4.24 -0.09
N THR A 108 39.84 -3.51 -0.65
CA THR A 108 38.92 -2.66 0.05
C THR A 108 37.99 -3.62 0.77
N VAL A 109 38.29 -3.91 2.04
CA VAL A 109 37.35 -4.58 2.94
C VAL A 109 36.17 -3.64 3.11
N ARG A 110 35.20 -3.73 2.18
CA ARG A 110 33.91 -3.06 2.30
C ARG A 110 33.27 -3.60 3.58
N PRO A 111 32.89 -2.75 4.55
CA PRO A 111 32.13 -3.24 5.69
C PRO A 111 30.87 -3.91 5.15
N ALA A 112 30.60 -5.15 5.57
CA ALA A 112 29.39 -5.86 5.20
C ALA A 112 28.20 -5.00 5.64
N LEU A 113 27.51 -4.41 4.66
CA LEU A 113 26.33 -3.59 4.91
C LEU A 113 25.29 -4.50 5.56
N LEU A 114 25.00 -4.27 6.83
CA LEU A 114 23.91 -4.92 7.54
C LEU A 114 22.62 -4.62 6.76
N MET A 115 22.09 -5.61 6.06
CA MET A 115 20.85 -5.44 5.33
C MET A 115 19.73 -5.18 6.34
N PRO A 116 18.89 -4.15 6.12
CA PRO A 116 17.74 -3.93 6.98
C PRO A 116 16.84 -5.17 6.91
N SER A 117 16.82 -5.94 8.00
CA SER A 117 15.98 -7.12 8.15
C SER A 117 14.54 -6.68 8.43
N GLY A 118 13.86 -6.21 7.38
CA GLY A 118 12.42 -5.93 7.39
C GLY A 118 11.62 -7.12 6.86
N PRO A 119 10.30 -7.17 7.13
CA PRO A 119 9.44 -8.14 6.46
C PRO A 119 9.55 -7.97 4.94
N LEU A 120 9.51 -9.09 4.22
CA LEU A 120 9.52 -9.09 2.75
C LEU A 120 8.32 -8.27 2.25
N PRO A 121 8.50 -7.38 1.24
CA PRO A 121 7.38 -6.64 0.69
C PRO A 121 6.33 -7.60 0.13
N PRO A 122 5.03 -7.25 0.21
CA PRO A 122 3.97 -8.07 -0.34
C PRO A 122 4.18 -8.25 -1.85
N PRO A 123 3.89 -9.44 -2.40
CA PRO A 123 4.07 -9.71 -3.81
C PRO A 123 3.15 -8.82 -4.68
N PRO A 124 3.55 -8.50 -5.92
CA PRO A 124 2.67 -7.88 -6.90
C PRO A 124 1.43 -8.73 -7.16
N ILE A 125 0.33 -8.08 -7.55
CA ILE A 125 -0.95 -8.72 -7.80
C ILE A 125 -1.20 -8.74 -9.31
N PRO A 126 -1.46 -9.91 -9.92
CA PRO A 126 -1.80 -10.01 -11.32
C PRO A 126 -3.22 -9.48 -11.55
N VAL A 127 -3.35 -8.49 -12.42
CA VAL A 127 -4.64 -7.91 -12.82
C VAL A 127 -4.84 -8.17 -14.30
N GLN A 128 -5.93 -8.83 -14.65
CA GLN A 128 -6.35 -9.00 -16.03
C GLN A 128 -7.12 -7.75 -16.48
N ILE A 129 -6.58 -7.05 -17.48
CA ILE A 129 -7.22 -5.85 -18.04
C ILE A 129 -8.09 -6.24 -19.24
N GLU A 130 -7.52 -7.04 -20.12
CA GLU A 130 -8.18 -7.62 -21.28
C GLU A 130 -8.01 -9.14 -21.26
N PRO A 131 -8.92 -9.91 -21.88
CA PRO A 131 -8.76 -11.36 -22.02
C PRO A 131 -7.39 -11.69 -22.62
N GLY A 132 -6.54 -12.38 -21.85
CA GLY A 132 -5.16 -12.72 -22.23
C GLY A 132 -4.06 -11.68 -21.88
N ILE A 133 -4.40 -10.48 -21.39
CA ILE A 133 -3.41 -9.48 -20.95
C ILE A 133 -3.42 -9.38 -19.43
N ILE A 134 -2.39 -9.96 -18.81
CA ILE A 134 -2.16 -9.92 -17.36
C ILE A 134 -1.05 -8.90 -17.09
N VAL A 135 -1.33 -7.96 -16.19
CA VAL A 135 -0.36 -6.96 -15.73
C VAL A 135 -0.12 -7.14 -14.24
N ASP A 136 1.15 -7.22 -13.86
CA ASP A 136 1.55 -7.21 -12.45
C ASP A 136 1.47 -5.78 -11.90
N VAL A 137 0.53 -5.58 -10.99
CA VAL A 137 0.33 -4.31 -10.30
C VAL A 137 0.96 -4.42 -8.91
N PRO A 138 1.94 -3.55 -8.56
CA PRO A 138 2.48 -3.52 -7.21
C PRO A 138 1.37 -3.35 -6.18
N HIS A 139 1.47 -4.05 -5.04
CA HIS A 139 0.41 -4.07 -4.02
C HIS A 139 -0.03 -2.65 -3.57
N PHE A 140 0.93 -1.73 -3.44
CA PHE A 140 0.67 -0.34 -3.02
C PHE A 140 -0.03 0.53 -4.09
N CYS A 141 -0.11 0.06 -5.34
CA CYS A 141 -0.77 0.76 -6.44
C CYS A 141 -2.27 0.48 -6.51
N ILE A 142 -2.75 -0.56 -5.81
CA ILE A 142 -4.17 -0.92 -5.80
C ILE A 142 -4.88 -0.05 -4.77
N HIS A 143 -5.25 1.15 -5.20
CA HIS A 143 -6.04 2.07 -4.41
C HIS A 143 -7.22 2.57 -5.23
N VAL A 144 -8.41 2.59 -4.63
CA VAL A 144 -9.66 3.07 -5.26
C VAL A 144 -9.59 4.47 -5.91
N SER A 145 -8.61 5.30 -5.53
CA SER A 145 -8.43 6.66 -6.05
C SER A 145 -7.27 6.81 -7.02
N ARG A 146 -6.44 5.78 -7.22
CA ARG A 146 -5.22 5.88 -8.04
C ARG A 146 -5.37 5.03 -9.30
N LYS A 147 -5.10 5.65 -10.45
CA LYS A 147 -5.02 4.95 -11.74
C LYS A 147 -3.59 4.49 -11.96
N TYR A 148 -3.37 3.18 -11.97
CA TYR A 148 -2.10 2.60 -12.36
C TYR A 148 -2.00 2.57 -13.90
N LYS A 149 -0.93 3.13 -14.46
CA LYS A 149 -0.64 3.07 -15.89
C LYS A 149 0.29 1.90 -16.16
N ALA A 150 -0.30 0.77 -16.53
CA ALA A 150 0.42 -0.41 -16.97
C ALA A 150 1.21 -0.14 -18.26
N ARG A 151 2.34 -0.83 -18.44
CA ARG A 151 2.99 -0.94 -19.74
C ARG A 151 2.64 -2.30 -20.33
N THR A 152 1.79 -2.30 -21.35
CA THR A 152 1.47 -3.49 -22.15
C THR A 152 2.50 -3.68 -23.27
N PRO A 153 2.71 -4.91 -23.77
CA PRO A 153 3.63 -5.18 -24.88
C PRO A 153 3.26 -4.44 -26.18
N HIS A 154 2.01 -4.00 -26.32
CA HIS A 154 1.52 -3.24 -27.48
C HIS A 154 1.73 -1.72 -27.36
N GLY A 155 2.33 -1.23 -26.28
CA GLY A 155 2.45 0.20 -26.02
C GLY A 155 1.16 0.81 -25.46
N ARG A 156 1.34 1.96 -24.81
CA ARG A 156 0.47 2.63 -23.83
C ARG A 156 -1.05 2.46 -23.92
#